data_AF-A0A0F5JAU8-F1
#
_entry.id   AF-A0A0F5JAU8-F1
#
_cell.length_a   1.000
_cell.length_b   1.000
_cell.length_c   1.000
_cell.angle_alpha   90.00
_cell.angle_beta   90.00
_cell.angle_gamma   90.00
#
_symmetry.space_group_name_H-M   'P 1'
#
loop_
_entity.id
_entity.type
_entity.pdbx_description
1 polymer ?
#
loop_
_entity_poly.entity_id
_entity_poly.type
_entity_poly.pdbx_seq_one_letter_code
_entity_poly.pdbx_strand_id
1 'polypeptide(L)'
;MRPYIPAVAWGEVSFYSWMGSTTTNLINLLTAYLWVIIVIEVYRSQKVQRAVEPLVSYGRMGLTNYIVQSVAGVFIFSGFGLDWSHLGVFLSVLVCLAYTGIQIAISHYWLKGFRYGPMEWLWRTGTYMKWQPLVR
;
A
#
# COMPACT_ATOMS: atom_id res chain seq x y z
N MET A 1 -34.64 0.80 23.46
CA MET A 1 -33.52 0.84 22.49
C MET A 1 -34.06 1.42 21.18
N ARG A 2 -33.63 2.61 20.76
CA ARG A 2 -34.02 3.19 19.46
C ARG A 2 -33.17 2.53 18.36
N PRO A 3 -33.75 2.06 17.25
CA PRO A 3 -32.98 1.47 16.16
C PRO A 3 -32.04 2.52 15.56
N TYR A 4 -30.75 2.16 15.42
CA TYR A 4 -29.69 3.04 14.89
C TYR A 4 -29.75 3.23 13.37
N ILE A 5 -30.62 2.47 12.70
CA ILE A 5 -30.80 2.52 11.24
C ILE A 5 -31.91 3.55 11.00
N PRO A 6 -31.59 4.76 10.51
CA PRO A 6 -32.63 5.67 10.05
C PRO A 6 -33.44 4.94 8.97
N ALA A 7 -34.77 4.99 9.04
CA ALA A 7 -35.62 4.47 7.98
C ALA A 7 -35.14 5.09 6.67
N VAL A 8 -34.60 4.27 5.76
CA VAL A 8 -34.24 4.72 4.41
C VAL A 8 -35.49 5.37 3.85
N ALA A 9 -35.45 6.68 3.66
CA ALA A 9 -36.51 7.41 3.04
C ALA A 9 -36.51 6.99 1.56
N TRP A 10 -37.21 5.91 1.23
CA TRP A 10 -37.50 5.46 -0.12
C TRP A 10 -38.39 6.46 -0.90
N GLY A 11 -38.56 7.68 -0.38
CA GLY A 11 -39.32 8.76 -0.98
C GLY A 11 -38.61 9.24 -2.23
N GLU A 12 -39.20 8.87 -3.36
CA GLU A 12 -38.93 9.27 -4.74
C GLU A 12 -37.58 9.97 -4.98
N VAL A 13 -36.55 9.15 -5.26
CA VAL A 13 -35.32 9.66 -5.85
C VAL A 13 -35.70 10.38 -7.14
N SER A 14 -35.67 11.72 -7.11
CA SER A 14 -36.00 12.53 -8.28
C SER A 14 -35.20 12.07 -9.48
N PHE A 15 -35.83 11.99 -10.65
CA PHE A 15 -35.15 11.63 -11.90
C PHE A 15 -33.87 12.46 -12.12
N TYR A 16 -33.88 13.74 -11.72
CA TYR A 16 -32.72 14.62 -11.79
C TYR A 16 -31.55 14.19 -10.87
N SER A 17 -31.83 13.71 -9.64
CA SER A 17 -30.77 13.24 -8.74
C SER A 17 -30.23 11.88 -9.16
N TRP A 18 -31.07 11.01 -9.73
CA TRP A 18 -30.64 9.76 -10.35
C TRP A 18 -29.76 9.99 -11.58
N MET A 19 -30.15 10.90 -12.49
CA MET A 19 -29.31 11.28 -13.64
C MET A 19 -28.01 11.94 -13.20
N GLY A 20 -28.05 12.83 -12.20
CA GLY A 20 -26.88 13.49 -11.65
C GLY A 20 -25.87 12.48 -11.08
N SER A 21 -26.31 11.58 -10.20
CA SER A 21 -25.45 10.54 -9.61
C SER A 21 -24.91 9.58 -10.66
N THR A 22 -25.71 9.17 -11.64
CA THR A 22 -25.27 8.31 -12.75
C THR A 22 -24.17 9.00 -13.56
N THR A 23 -24.34 10.29 -13.87
CA THR A 23 -23.35 11.08 -14.59
C THR A 23 -22.05 11.20 -13.78
N THR A 24 -22.13 11.48 -12.48
CA THR A 24 -20.95 11.54 -11.59
C THR A 24 -20.24 10.19 -11.54
N ASN A 25 -20.97 9.08 -11.45
CA ASN A 25 -20.38 7.74 -11.45
C ASN A 25 -19.68 7.41 -12.77
N LEU A 26 -20.26 7.79 -13.91
CA LEU A 26 -19.62 7.65 -15.21
C LEU A 26 -18.34 8.48 -15.30
N ILE A 27 -18.36 9.74 -14.83
CA ILE A 27 -17.16 10.59 -14.77
C ILE A 27 -16.09 9.95 -13.88
N ASN A 28 -16.47 9.42 -12.71
CA ASN A 28 -15.53 8.76 -11.80
C ASN A 28 -14.88 7.53 -12.45
N LEU A 29 -15.67 6.70 -13.14
CA LEU A 29 -15.17 5.55 -13.89
C LEU A 29 -14.19 5.98 -14.99
N LEU A 30 -14.59 6.95 -15.82
CA LEU A 30 -13.74 7.47 -16.89
C LEU A 30 -12.43 8.04 -16.35
N THR A 31 -12.50 8.77 -15.23
CA THR A 31 -11.32 9.32 -14.55
C THR A 31 -10.40 8.21 -14.05
N ALA A 32 -10.94 7.16 -13.45
CA ALA A 32 -10.15 6.01 -13.02
C ALA A 32 -9.46 5.31 -14.20
N TYR A 33 -10.16 5.12 -15.32
CA TYR A 33 -9.57 4.55 -16.54
C TYR A 33 -8.45 5.43 -17.10
N LEU A 34 -8.64 6.75 -17.14
CA LEU A 34 -7.62 7.71 -17.58
C LEU A 34 -6.35 7.61 -16.72
N TRP A 35 -6.49 7.53 -15.39
CA TRP A 35 -5.34 7.33 -14.49
C TRP A 35 -4.58 6.04 -14.80
N VAL A 36 -5.28 4.92 -15.02
CA VAL A 36 -4.65 3.63 -15.36
C VAL A 36 -3.87 3.74 -16.68
N ILE A 37 -4.48 4.33 -17.71
CA ILE A 37 -3.82 4.50 -19.03
C ILE A 37 -2.58 5.37 -18.90
N ILE A 38 -2.65 6.49 -18.16
CA ILE A 38 -1.52 7.38 -17.93
C ILE A 38 -0.38 6.62 -17.23
N VAL A 39 -0.68 5.87 -16.17
CA VAL A 39 0.34 5.10 -15.44
C VAL A 39 1.01 4.06 -16.35
N ILE A 40 0.23 3.32 -17.14
CA ILE A 40 0.75 2.31 -18.08
C ILE A 40 1.63 2.97 -19.13
N GLU A 41 1.18 4.07 -19.74
CA GLU A 41 1.93 4.75 -20.80
C GLU A 41 3.23 5.37 -20.27
N VAL A 42 3.19 5.99 -19.09
CA VAL A 42 4.38 6.52 -18.41
C VAL A 42 5.37 5.40 -18.09
N TYR A 43 4.89 4.21 -17.70
CA TYR A 43 5.73 3.05 -17.41
C TYR A 43 6.38 2.42 -18.65
N ARG A 44 5.95 2.76 -19.87
CA ARG A 44 6.63 2.30 -21.11
C ARG A 44 8.01 2.93 -21.29
N SER A 45 8.26 4.08 -20.67
CA SER A 45 9.55 4.76 -20.76
C SER A 45 10.64 4.03 -19.97
N GLN A 46 11.74 3.67 -20.64
CA GLN A 46 12.91 3.01 -20.01
C GLN A 46 13.49 3.81 -18.85
N LYS A 47 13.43 5.15 -18.90
CA LYS A 47 13.88 6.02 -17.81
C LYS A 47 13.01 5.84 -16.55
N VAL A 48 11.69 5.74 -16.74
CA VAL A 48 10.73 5.55 -15.65
C VAL A 48 10.90 4.17 -15.04
N GLN A 49 11.05 3.12 -15.85
CA GLN A 49 11.26 1.76 -15.36
C GLN A 49 12.48 1.69 -14.42
N ARG A 50 13.60 2.30 -14.80
CA ARG A 50 14.79 2.37 -13.94
C ARG A 50 14.58 3.20 -12.68
N ALA A 51 13.89 4.33 -12.78
CA ALA A 51 13.60 5.17 -11.61
C ALA A 51 12.70 4.47 -10.58
N VAL A 52 11.77 3.62 -11.05
CA VAL A 52 10.80 2.92 -10.20
C VAL A 52 11.34 1.54 -9.75
N GLU A 53 12.45 1.05 -10.30
CA GLU A 53 13.03 -0.26 -9.95
C GLU A 53 13.24 -0.50 -8.43
N PRO A 54 13.73 0.48 -7.64
CA PRO A 54 13.81 0.32 -6.18
C PRO A 54 12.42 0.16 -5.53
N LEU A 55 11.41 0.89 -6.04
CA LEU A 55 10.04 0.78 -5.56
C LEU A 55 9.39 -0.55 -5.95
N VAL A 56 9.70 -1.08 -7.14
CA VAL A 56 9.30 -2.45 -7.53
C VAL A 56 9.90 -3.47 -6.58
N SER A 57 11.17 -3.29 -6.19
CA SER A 57 11.85 -4.16 -5.23
C SER A 57 11.18 -4.12 -3.85
N TYR A 58 10.81 -2.94 -3.38
CA TYR A 58 10.03 -2.75 -2.16
C TYR A 58 8.66 -3.45 -2.22
N GLY A 59 7.94 -3.33 -3.34
CA GLY A 59 6.64 -3.99 -3.54
C GLY A 59 6.73 -5.52 -3.58
N ARG A 60 7.82 -6.08 -4.12
CA ARG A 60 8.07 -7.53 -4.13
C ARG A 60 8.29 -8.12 -2.73
N MET A 61 8.67 -7.29 -1.77
CA MET A 61 8.84 -7.65 -0.36
C MET A 61 7.70 -7.08 0.52
N GLY A 62 6.50 -6.91 -0.04
CA GLY A 62 5.39 -6.24 0.63
C GLY A 62 4.99 -6.85 1.98
N LEU A 63 5.00 -8.17 2.13
CA LEU A 63 4.66 -8.83 3.40
C LEU A 63 5.77 -8.65 4.42
N THR A 64 7.03 -8.82 4.01
CA THR A 64 8.19 -8.59 4.88
C THR A 64 8.20 -7.13 5.35
N ASN A 65 8.08 -6.17 4.42
CA ASN A 65 8.13 -4.74 4.73
C ASN A 65 6.97 -4.31 5.64
N TYR A 66 5.76 -4.83 5.41
CA TYR A 66 4.62 -4.59 6.28
C TYR A 66 4.86 -5.04 7.73
N ILE A 67 5.37 -6.26 7.92
CA ILE A 67 5.66 -6.79 9.26
C ILE A 67 6.77 -5.97 9.92
N VAL A 68 7.86 -5.72 9.21
CA VAL A 68 9.01 -4.95 9.72
C VAL A 68 8.58 -3.52 10.08
N GLN A 69 7.75 -2.88 9.25
CA GLN A 69 7.21 -1.54 9.52
C GLN A 69 6.27 -1.53 10.72
N SER A 70 5.41 -2.54 10.85
CA SER A 70 4.47 -2.64 11.97
C SER A 70 5.20 -2.84 13.30
N VAL A 71 6.18 -3.75 13.31
CA VAL A 71 7.04 -3.99 14.48
C VAL A 71 7.81 -2.72 14.85
N ALA A 72 8.44 -2.06 13.88
CA ALA A 72 9.12 -0.79 14.12
C ALA A 72 8.18 0.30 14.62
N GLY A 73 6.97 0.41 14.06
CA GLY A 73 5.95 1.36 14.49
C GLY A 73 5.53 1.13 15.94
N VAL A 74 5.36 -0.12 16.37
CA VAL A 74 5.10 -0.46 17.77
C VAL A 74 6.27 -0.02 18.65
N PHE A 75 7.52 -0.31 18.28
CA PHE A 75 8.68 0.11 19.05
C PHE A 75 8.86 1.64 19.15
N ILE A 76 8.50 2.37 18.11
CA ILE A 76 8.67 3.83 18.06
C ILE A 76 7.53 4.55 18.79
N PHE A 77 6.28 4.15 18.53
CA PHE A 77 5.10 4.90 18.95
C PHE A 77 4.32 4.28 20.12
N SER A 78 4.56 3.01 20.47
CA SER A 78 3.96 2.41 21.66
C SER A 78 4.85 2.65 22.87
N GLY A 79 4.24 2.81 24.06
CA GLY A 79 4.95 3.00 25.33
C GLY A 79 5.86 1.85 25.78
N PHE A 80 6.05 0.83 24.93
CA PHE A 80 6.99 -0.27 25.15
C PHE A 80 8.42 0.05 24.67
N GLY A 81 8.61 1.15 23.90
CA GLY A 81 9.92 1.55 23.36
C GLY A 81 10.26 3.02 23.64
N LEU A 82 10.46 3.83 22.59
CA LEU A 82 10.92 5.23 22.71
C LEU A 82 9.84 6.22 23.19
N ASP A 83 8.58 5.76 23.31
CA ASP A 83 7.39 6.55 23.66
C ASP A 83 7.32 7.91 22.94
N TRP A 84 7.49 7.86 21.62
CA TRP A 84 7.40 9.02 20.75
C TRP A 84 5.95 9.37 20.36
N SER A 85 5.00 8.92 21.18
CA SER A 85 3.56 9.16 21.04
C SER A 85 3.19 10.65 21.09
N HIS A 86 4.07 11.49 21.65
CA HIS A 86 3.90 12.94 21.75
C HIS A 86 4.39 13.75 20.54
N LEU A 87 5.00 13.12 19.52
CA LEU A 87 5.41 13.87 18.34
C LEU A 87 4.19 14.33 17.55
N GLY A 88 4.19 15.63 17.21
CA GLY A 88 3.20 16.19 16.32
C GLY A 88 3.19 15.46 14.97
N VAL A 89 2.02 15.43 14.32
CA VAL A 89 1.74 14.72 13.06
C VAL A 89 2.82 14.93 12.01
N PHE A 90 3.33 16.16 11.88
CA PHE A 90 4.36 16.52 10.89
C PHE A 90 5.66 15.71 11.06
N LEU A 91 6.19 15.61 12.29
CA LEU A 91 7.43 14.89 12.54
C LEU A 91 7.24 13.37 12.36
N SER A 92 6.09 12.85 12.78
CA SER A 92 5.75 11.42 12.60
C SER A 92 5.71 11.02 11.12
N VAL A 93 5.16 11.89 10.26
CA VAL A 93 5.19 11.68 8.79
C VAL A 93 6.62 11.70 8.26
N LEU A 94 7.46 12.62 8.72
CA LEU A 94 8.86 12.72 8.27
C LEU A 94 9.67 11.50 8.67
N VAL A 95 9.51 11.00 9.90
CA VAL A 95 10.10 9.74 10.36
C VAL A 95 9.62 8.56 9.53
N CYS A 96 8.31 8.49 9.23
CA CYS A 96 7.74 7.44 8.39
C CYS A 96 8.33 7.45 6.96
N LEU A 97 8.48 8.63 6.35
CA LEU A 97 9.10 8.78 5.03
C LEU A 97 10.57 8.37 5.03
N ALA A 98 11.34 8.80 6.03
CA ALA A 98 12.74 8.41 6.18
C ALA A 98 12.89 6.90 6.35
N TYR A 99 12.06 6.31 7.22
CA TYR A 99 12.04 4.88 7.46
C TYR A 99 11.64 4.07 6.22
N THR A 100 10.62 4.52 5.49
CA THR A 100 10.20 3.90 4.22
C THR A 100 11.31 3.98 3.17
N GLY A 101 12.03 5.11 3.08
CA GLY A 101 13.19 5.25 2.20
C GLY A 101 14.31 4.24 2.51
N ILE A 102 14.59 4.03 3.80
CA ILE A 102 15.55 3.00 4.26
C ILE A 102 15.05 1.60 3.87
N GLN A 103 13.78 1.28 4.10
CA GLN A 103 13.22 -0.02 3.72
C GLN A 103 13.28 -0.28 2.21
N ILE A 104 13.04 0.74 1.38
CA ILE A 104 13.18 0.64 -0.09
C ILE A 104 14.63 0.26 -0.46
N ALA A 105 15.62 0.94 0.12
CA ALA A 105 17.03 0.66 -0.14
C ALA A 105 17.42 -0.75 0.29
N ILE A 106 17.00 -1.17 1.49
CA ILE A 106 17.25 -2.53 2.01
C ILE A 106 16.58 -3.57 1.11
N SER A 107 15.32 -3.37 0.71
CA SER A 107 14.60 -4.30 -0.17
C SER A 107 15.28 -4.45 -1.52
N HIS A 108 15.75 -3.34 -2.09
CA HIS A 108 16.46 -3.34 -3.35
C HIS A 108 17.80 -4.07 -3.25
N TYR A 109 18.57 -3.86 -2.17
CA TYR A 109 19.82 -4.60 -1.94
C TYR A 109 19.57 -6.10 -1.70
N TRP A 110 18.57 -6.43 -0.89
CA TRP A 110 18.21 -7.82 -0.55
C TRP A 110 17.88 -8.64 -1.81
N LEU A 111 17.05 -8.08 -2.70
CA LEU A 111 16.62 -8.78 -3.92
C LEU A 111 17.73 -8.92 -4.98
N LYS A 112 18.93 -8.35 -4.76
CA LYS A 112 20.10 -8.67 -5.59
C LYS A 112 20.63 -10.07 -5.32
N GLY A 113 20.55 -10.55 -4.07
CA GLY A 113 21.01 -11.90 -3.68
C GLY A 113 19.88 -12.93 -3.51
N PHE A 114 18.68 -12.48 -3.14
CA PHE A 114 17.56 -13.35 -2.82
C PHE A 114 16.38 -13.18 -3.80
N ARG A 115 15.62 -14.25 -4.03
CA ARG A 115 14.46 -14.23 -4.95
C ARG A 115 13.20 -13.63 -4.31
N TYR A 116 13.09 -13.75 -2.99
CA TYR A 116 11.93 -13.39 -2.19
C TYR A 116 12.38 -12.71 -0.90
N GLY A 117 11.48 -11.94 -0.29
CA GLY A 117 11.66 -11.55 1.10
C GLY A 117 11.51 -12.75 2.05
N PRO A 118 12.07 -12.67 3.26
CA PRO A 118 12.01 -13.76 4.25
C PRO A 118 10.59 -14.23 4.53
N MET A 119 9.64 -13.30 4.70
CA MET A 119 8.26 -13.63 5.05
C MET A 119 7.48 -14.16 3.85
N GLU A 120 7.73 -13.64 2.65
CA GLU A 120 7.14 -14.18 1.42
C GLU A 120 7.60 -15.61 1.15
N TRP A 121 8.87 -15.90 1.42
CA TRP A 121 9.41 -17.25 1.31
C TRP A 121 8.81 -18.19 2.34
N LEU A 122 8.66 -17.76 3.59
CA LEU A 122 8.00 -18.54 4.63
C LEU A 122 6.54 -18.84 4.26
N TRP A 123 5.83 -17.82 3.78
CA TRP A 123 4.44 -17.94 3.33
C TRP A 123 4.30 -18.92 2.16
N ARG A 124 5.16 -18.82 1.14
CA ARG A 124 5.15 -19.75 0.00
C ARG A 124 5.51 -21.17 0.41
N THR A 125 6.53 -21.32 1.25
CA THR A 125 6.96 -22.64 1.74
C THR A 125 5.86 -23.29 2.58
N GLY A 126 5.17 -22.53 3.42
CA GLY A 126 4.01 -22.99 4.19
C GLY A 126 2.81 -23.34 3.32
N THR A 127 2.48 -22.50 2.32
CA THR A 127 1.34 -22.71 1.43
C THR A 127 1.51 -23.96 0.56
N TYR A 128 2.69 -24.13 -0.03
CA TYR A 128 2.97 -25.26 -0.93
C TYR A 128 3.52 -26.49 -0.21
N MET A 129 3.79 -26.40 1.10
CA MET A 129 4.48 -27.42 1.89
C MET A 129 5.76 -27.95 1.22
N LYS A 130 6.44 -27.08 0.47
CA LYS A 130 7.64 -27.39 -0.30
C LYS A 130 8.64 -26.27 -0.14
N TRP A 131 9.87 -26.64 0.23
CA TRP A 131 10.99 -25.71 0.35
C TRP A 131 11.27 -25.00 -0.98
N GLN A 132 11.04 -23.69 -1.01
CA GLN A 132 11.33 -22.87 -2.18
C GLN A 132 12.80 -22.43 -2.17
N PRO A 133 13.47 -22.31 -3.33
CA PRO A 133 14.82 -21.78 -3.38
C PRO A 133 14.81 -20.27 -3.07
N LEU A 134 15.48 -19.88 -1.99
CA LEU A 134 15.54 -18.49 -1.50
C LEU A 134 16.65 -17.67 -2.18
N VAL A 135 17.82 -18.28 -2.40
CA VAL A 135 18.98 -17.64 -3.05
C VAL A 135 18.82 -17.70 -4.56
N ARG A 136 19.18 -16.61 -5.24
CA ARG A 136 19.10 -16.54 -6.70
C ARG A 136 20.13 -17.44 -7.37
#